data_AF-A0A949MMN3-F1
#
_entry.id   AF-A0A949MMN3-F1
#
_cell.length_a   1.000
_cell.length_b   1.000
_cell.length_c   1.000
_cell.angle_alpha   90.00
_cell.angle_beta   90.00
_cell.angle_gamma   90.00
#
_symmetry.space_group_name_H-M   'P 1'
#
loop_
_entity.id
_entity.type
_entity.pdbx_description
1 polymer ?
#
loop_
_entity_poly.entity_id
_entity_poly.type
_entity_poly.pdbx_seq_one_letter_code
_entity_poly.pdbx_strand_id
1 'polypeptide(L)'
;MSYATLVREFVSLQPLDKLIFTRDALHLGTRSAIDHTLKRMVDADELIRVARGVFLKPGSAEQPRATVIAEKMHAFGRRAILHGGKLAVQLGLLDADKLEVSWRCAPNQKPPTEILCTSGGSTSFKIEDEAAAFFGAADRKFVLGRKQQNKEIRALWYLGKKAFQELAWEQLENLSIAARSELIHHARWMPAWMSDRFITRT
;
A
#
# COMPACT_ATOMS: atom_id res chain seq x y z
N MET A 1 36.05 -6.62 -14.20
CA MET A 1 34.68 -7.17 -14.27
C MET A 1 33.73 -6.03 -14.59
N SER A 2 32.84 -6.15 -15.59
CA SER A 2 31.93 -5.05 -15.99
C SER A 2 30.74 -4.95 -15.04
N TYR A 3 30.19 -3.75 -14.83
CA TYR A 3 28.92 -3.56 -14.10
C TYR A 3 27.79 -4.44 -14.68
N ALA A 4 27.78 -4.61 -16.01
CA ALA A 4 26.77 -5.43 -16.67
C ALA A 4 26.89 -6.92 -16.31
N THR A 5 28.13 -7.40 -16.07
CA THR A 5 28.39 -8.78 -15.62
C THR A 5 27.90 -8.96 -14.18
N LEU A 6 28.26 -8.03 -13.29
CA LEU A 6 27.85 -8.06 -11.87
C LEU A 6 26.33 -8.05 -11.71
N VAL A 7 25.63 -7.20 -12.47
CA VAL A 7 24.15 -7.14 -12.40
C VAL A 7 23.51 -8.44 -12.90
N ARG A 8 24.03 -9.03 -13.99
CA ARG A 8 23.53 -10.32 -14.48
C ARG A 8 23.78 -11.45 -13.49
N GLU A 9 24.96 -11.49 -12.88
CA GLU A 9 25.30 -12.45 -11.84
C GLU A 9 24.34 -12.30 -10.64
N PHE A 10 24.14 -11.08 -10.14
CA PHE A 10 23.18 -10.79 -9.07
C PHE A 10 21.77 -11.28 -9.38
N VAL A 11 21.27 -11.02 -10.60
CA VAL A 11 19.96 -11.50 -11.07
C VAL A 11 19.92 -13.03 -11.15
N SER A 12 20.99 -13.65 -11.64
CA SER A 12 21.08 -15.11 -11.81
C SER A 12 20.97 -15.85 -10.47
N LEU A 13 21.56 -15.27 -9.42
CA LEU A 13 21.55 -15.79 -8.04
C LEU A 13 20.19 -15.65 -7.35
N GLN A 14 19.25 -14.86 -7.89
CA GLN A 14 17.92 -14.76 -7.29
C GLN A 14 17.07 -16.00 -7.64
N PRO A 15 16.27 -16.50 -6.68
CA PRO A 15 15.25 -17.51 -6.94
C PRO A 15 14.30 -17.10 -8.06
N LEU A 16 13.73 -18.09 -8.76
CA LEU A 16 12.87 -17.85 -9.92
C LEU A 16 11.71 -16.91 -9.58
N ASP A 17 10.94 -17.17 -8.53
CA ASP A 17 9.73 -16.41 -8.21
C ASP A 17 9.96 -15.19 -7.31
N LYS A 18 11.22 -14.82 -7.07
CA LYS A 18 11.55 -13.70 -6.19
C LYS A 18 11.52 -12.39 -6.97
N LEU A 19 10.80 -11.39 -6.44
CA LEU A 19 10.86 -10.02 -6.94
C LEU A 19 12.28 -9.46 -6.81
N ILE A 20 12.78 -8.91 -7.92
CA ILE A 20 14.10 -8.29 -8.02
C ILE A 20 13.92 -6.78 -8.04
N PHE A 21 14.56 -6.08 -7.10
CA PHE A 21 14.48 -4.62 -7.03
C PHE A 21 15.77 -4.00 -7.57
N THR A 22 15.65 -2.97 -8.41
CA THR A 22 16.83 -2.19 -8.86
C THR A 22 17.66 -1.69 -7.68
N ARG A 23 17.00 -1.35 -6.58
CA ARG A 23 17.65 -0.79 -5.39
C ARG A 23 18.65 -1.77 -4.77
N ASP A 24 18.35 -3.06 -4.84
CA ASP A 24 19.16 -4.10 -4.21
C ASP A 24 20.47 -4.27 -4.98
N ALA A 25 20.49 -3.92 -6.27
CA ALA A 25 21.67 -3.92 -7.11
C ALA A 25 22.52 -2.64 -7.02
N LEU A 26 22.11 -1.59 -6.28
CA LEU A 26 22.81 -0.28 -6.28
C LEU A 26 24.22 -0.31 -5.71
N HIS A 27 24.55 -1.33 -4.94
CA HIS A 27 25.91 -1.54 -4.42
C HIS A 27 26.88 -2.08 -5.50
N LEU A 28 26.37 -2.53 -6.65
CA LEU A 28 27.17 -3.16 -7.71
C LEU A 28 27.79 -2.15 -8.69
N GLY A 29 27.31 -0.90 -8.72
CA GLY A 29 27.78 0.09 -9.69
C GLY A 29 26.98 1.38 -9.71
N THR A 30 27.21 2.20 -10.74
CA THR A 30 26.49 3.48 -10.89
C THR A 30 25.03 3.26 -11.22
N ARG A 31 24.17 4.19 -10.79
CA ARG A 31 22.73 4.12 -11.03
C ARG A 31 22.39 3.96 -12.52
N SER A 32 23.05 4.75 -13.36
CA SER A 32 22.86 4.72 -14.81
C SER A 32 23.26 3.37 -15.41
N ALA A 33 24.42 2.82 -15.02
CA ALA A 33 24.88 1.52 -15.52
C ALA A 33 23.93 0.37 -15.15
N ILE A 34 23.40 0.40 -13.92
CA ILE A 34 22.44 -0.61 -13.45
C ILE A 34 21.10 -0.47 -14.18
N ASP A 35 20.54 0.75 -14.24
CA ASP A 35 19.27 1.00 -14.93
C ASP A 35 19.36 0.63 -16.42
N HIS A 36 20.47 0.95 -17.09
CA HIS A 36 20.71 0.54 -18.49
C HIS A 36 20.85 -0.97 -18.64
N THR A 37 21.57 -1.64 -17.74
CA THR A 37 21.74 -3.10 -17.83
C THR A 37 20.40 -3.81 -17.62
N LEU A 38 19.65 -3.47 -16.57
CA LEU A 38 18.33 -4.04 -16.32
C LEU A 38 17.37 -3.76 -17.46
N LYS A 39 17.40 -2.56 -18.04
CA LYS A 39 16.60 -2.26 -19.24
C LYS A 39 16.98 -3.17 -20.41
N ARG A 40 18.27 -3.34 -20.69
CA ARG A 40 18.72 -4.24 -21.77
C ARG A 40 18.33 -5.69 -21.53
N MET A 41 18.33 -6.16 -20.28
CA MET A 41 17.86 -7.49 -19.93
C MET A 41 16.36 -7.64 -20.18
N VAL A 42 15.55 -6.62 -19.87
CA VAL A 42 14.13 -6.61 -20.21
C VAL A 42 13.91 -6.60 -21.72
N ASP A 43 14.65 -5.77 -22.46
CA ASP A 43 14.54 -5.66 -23.92
C ASP A 43 15.02 -6.95 -24.63
N ALA A 44 15.75 -7.84 -23.94
CA ALA A 44 16.22 -9.14 -24.42
C ALA A 44 15.41 -10.33 -23.86
N ASP A 45 14.26 -10.07 -23.23
CA ASP A 45 13.41 -11.08 -22.57
C ASP A 45 14.14 -11.92 -21.49
N GLU A 46 15.24 -11.42 -20.93
CA GLU A 46 15.96 -12.01 -19.79
C GLU A 46 15.31 -11.63 -18.44
N LEU A 47 14.42 -10.63 -18.44
CA LEU A 47 13.68 -10.16 -17.27
C LEU A 47 12.28 -9.68 -17.68
N ILE A 48 11.30 -9.92 -16.82
CA ILE A 48 9.95 -9.39 -16.94
C ILE A 48 9.82 -8.19 -16.01
N ARG A 49 9.42 -7.02 -16.55
CA ARG A 49 9.22 -5.81 -15.74
C ARG A 49 7.80 -5.73 -15.20
N VAL A 50 7.63 -5.91 -13.89
CA VAL A 50 6.31 -5.86 -13.22
C VAL A 50 5.93 -4.43 -12.81
N ALA A 51 6.92 -3.63 -12.41
CA ALA A 51 6.72 -2.22 -12.09
C ALA A 51 8.01 -1.43 -12.33
N ARG A 52 7.96 -0.10 -12.21
CA ARG A 52 9.19 0.71 -12.26
C ARG A 52 10.16 0.26 -11.14
N GLY A 53 11.29 -0.29 -11.56
CA GLY A 53 12.37 -0.76 -10.69
C GLY A 53 12.10 -2.11 -10.00
N VAL A 54 11.12 -2.88 -10.47
CA VAL A 54 10.77 -4.21 -9.96
C VAL A 54 10.66 -5.18 -11.14
N PHE A 55 11.32 -6.32 -11.03
CA PHE A 55 11.43 -7.32 -12.10
C PHE A 55 11.22 -8.74 -11.56
N LEU A 56 10.91 -9.65 -12.47
CA LEU A 56 10.86 -11.10 -12.28
C LEU A 56 11.72 -11.78 -13.35
N LYS A 57 12.10 -13.03 -13.10
CA LYS A 57 12.78 -13.85 -14.11
C LYS A 57 11.73 -14.41 -15.09
N PRO A 58 12.10 -14.69 -16.35
CA PRO A 58 11.24 -15.41 -17.27
C PRO A 58 10.87 -16.78 -16.67
N GLY A 59 9.59 -17.17 -16.77
CA GLY A 59 9.08 -18.40 -16.18
C GLY A 59 8.68 -18.32 -14.71
N SER A 60 8.81 -17.15 -14.05
CA SER A 60 8.23 -16.93 -12.71
C SER A 60 6.71 -17.05 -12.73
N ALA A 61 6.13 -17.51 -11.62
CA ALA A 61 4.71 -17.40 -11.37
C ALA A 61 4.27 -15.93 -11.28
N GLU A 62 3.10 -15.63 -11.85
CA GLU A 62 2.48 -14.30 -11.76
C GLU A 62 2.28 -13.92 -10.29
N GLN A 63 2.75 -12.72 -9.93
CA GLN A 63 2.68 -12.24 -8.55
C GLN A 63 1.41 -11.40 -8.37
N PRO A 64 0.60 -11.65 -7.31
CA PRO A 64 -0.53 -10.80 -7.01
C PRO A 64 -0.10 -9.33 -6.86
N ARG A 65 -0.86 -8.41 -7.44
CA ARG A 65 -0.56 -6.97 -7.38
C ARG A 65 -0.38 -6.44 -5.97
N ALA A 66 -1.17 -6.94 -5.03
CA ALA A 66 -1.05 -6.62 -3.61
C ALA A 66 0.33 -7.00 -3.03
N THR A 67 0.91 -8.13 -3.47
CA THR A 67 2.25 -8.57 -3.10
C THR A 67 3.31 -7.65 -3.68
N VAL A 68 3.22 -7.33 -4.99
CA VAL A 68 4.15 -6.41 -5.65
C VAL A 68 4.14 -5.03 -4.97
N ILE A 69 2.96 -4.52 -4.60
CA ILE A 69 2.82 -3.27 -3.85
C ILE A 69 3.50 -3.37 -2.49
N ALA A 70 3.18 -4.42 -1.72
CA ALA A 70 3.69 -4.58 -0.37
C ALA A 70 5.21 -4.68 -0.35
N GLU A 71 5.78 -5.54 -1.19
CA GLU A 71 7.21 -5.78 -1.28
C GLU A 71 7.95 -4.54 -1.81
N LYS A 72 7.41 -3.86 -2.83
CA LYS A 72 8.02 -2.61 -3.31
C LYS A 72 8.02 -1.55 -2.21
N MET A 73 6.91 -1.34 -1.52
CA MET A 73 6.83 -0.36 -0.44
C MET A 73 7.78 -0.71 0.71
N HIS A 74 7.86 -2.00 1.06
CA HIS A 74 8.80 -2.52 2.05
C HIS A 74 10.25 -2.26 1.64
N ALA A 75 10.61 -2.50 0.37
CA ALA A 75 11.92 -2.19 -0.16
C ALA A 75 12.27 -0.70 0.01
N PHE A 76 11.29 0.22 -0.04
CA PHE A 76 11.47 1.66 0.24
C PHE A 76 11.48 2.03 1.72
N GLY A 77 11.47 1.06 2.63
CA GLY A 77 11.35 1.30 4.08
C GLY A 77 10.00 1.90 4.45
N ARG A 78 8.97 1.69 3.63
CA ARG A 78 7.64 2.27 3.81
C ARG A 78 6.61 1.20 4.09
N ARG A 79 5.64 1.53 4.93
CA ARG A 79 4.44 0.71 5.10
C ARG A 79 3.38 1.18 4.13
N ALA A 80 2.55 0.24 3.69
CA ALA A 80 1.34 0.51 2.92
C ALA A 80 0.17 -0.25 3.53
N ILE A 81 -0.98 0.41 3.64
CA ILE A 81 -2.24 -0.19 4.11
C ILE A 81 -3.39 0.35 3.24
N LEU A 82 -4.50 -0.38 3.15
CA LEU A 82 -5.66 0.10 2.39
C LEU A 82 -6.16 1.44 2.96
N HIS A 83 -6.55 2.36 2.06
CA HIS A 83 -7.03 3.68 2.46
C HIS A 83 -8.34 3.58 3.26
N GLY A 84 -8.48 4.40 4.30
CA GLY A 84 -9.65 4.36 5.18
C GLY A 84 -10.98 4.56 4.44
N GLY A 85 -11.01 5.40 3.41
CA GLY A 85 -12.20 5.57 2.57
C GLY A 85 -12.57 4.34 1.76
N LYS A 86 -11.59 3.58 1.23
CA LYS A 86 -11.87 2.29 0.56
C LYS A 86 -12.41 1.27 1.55
N LEU A 87 -11.92 1.28 2.78
CA LEU A 87 -12.44 0.44 3.86
C LEU A 87 -13.88 0.84 4.23
N ALA A 88 -14.19 2.14 4.30
CA ALA A 88 -15.54 2.63 4.57
C ALA A 88 -16.52 2.16 3.49
N VAL A 89 -16.13 2.21 2.21
CA VAL A 89 -16.94 1.67 1.10
C VAL A 89 -17.11 0.16 1.22
N GLN A 90 -16.03 -0.59 1.48
CA GLN A 90 -16.11 -2.05 1.65
C GLN A 90 -17.01 -2.49 2.82
N LEU A 91 -17.11 -1.66 3.86
CA LEU A 91 -17.93 -1.91 5.04
C LEU A 91 -19.35 -1.32 4.93
N GLY A 92 -19.71 -0.70 3.80
CA GLY A 92 -21.03 -0.07 3.62
C GLY A 92 -21.25 1.17 4.48
N LEU A 93 -20.19 1.78 4.99
CA LEU A 93 -20.25 3.02 5.79
C LEU A 93 -20.16 4.29 4.93
N LEU A 94 -19.81 4.14 3.66
CA LEU A 94 -19.70 5.21 2.69
C LEU A 94 -20.11 4.68 1.32
N ASP A 95 -20.95 5.42 0.60
CA ASP A 95 -21.27 5.08 -0.78
C ASP A 95 -20.04 5.32 -1.68
N ALA A 96 -19.85 4.47 -2.69
CA ALA A 96 -18.64 4.50 -3.52
C ALA A 96 -18.47 5.81 -4.31
N ASP A 97 -19.59 6.46 -4.68
CA ASP A 97 -19.66 7.76 -5.34
C ASP A 97 -19.25 8.93 -4.43
N LYS A 98 -19.40 8.75 -3.11
CA LYS A 98 -19.00 9.72 -2.07
C LYS A 98 -17.55 9.57 -1.62
N LEU A 99 -16.79 8.63 -2.19
CA LEU A 99 -15.36 8.48 -1.89
C LEU A 99 -14.56 9.63 -2.51
N GLU A 100 -14.42 10.71 -1.76
CA GLU A 100 -13.57 11.83 -2.14
C GLU A 100 -12.10 11.51 -1.84
N VAL A 101 -11.37 11.14 -2.89
CA VAL A 101 -9.91 11.12 -2.88
C VAL A 101 -9.39 12.16 -3.86
N SER A 102 -8.75 13.20 -3.34
CA SER A 102 -8.14 14.24 -4.17
C SER A 102 -6.85 13.72 -4.81
N TRP A 103 -7.01 12.93 -5.87
CA TRP A 103 -5.92 12.48 -6.71
C TRP A 103 -5.84 13.36 -7.95
N ARG A 104 -4.70 14.03 -8.16
CA ARG A 104 -4.46 14.78 -9.40
C ARG A 104 -4.13 13.79 -10.52
N CYS A 105 -5.14 13.33 -11.25
CA CYS A 105 -4.92 12.72 -12.56
C CYS A 105 -4.54 13.81 -13.56
N ALA A 106 -3.58 13.52 -14.46
CA ALA A 106 -3.53 14.26 -15.72
C ALA A 106 -4.86 14.04 -16.48
N PRO A 107 -5.33 14.98 -17.32
CA PRO A 107 -6.66 14.93 -17.96
C PRO A 107 -7.00 13.61 -18.69
N ASN A 108 -6.00 12.82 -19.07
CA ASN A 108 -6.15 11.58 -19.84
C ASN A 108 -5.79 10.31 -19.04
N GLN A 109 -5.67 10.40 -17.71
CA GLN A 109 -5.31 9.25 -16.88
C GLN A 109 -6.54 8.67 -16.18
N LYS A 110 -6.71 7.34 -16.31
CA LYS A 110 -7.68 6.59 -15.50
C LYS A 110 -7.40 6.79 -14.01
N PRO A 111 -8.43 6.86 -13.16
CA PRO A 111 -8.23 6.90 -11.72
C PRO A 111 -7.45 5.65 -11.26
N PRO A 112 -6.65 5.76 -10.19
CA PRO A 112 -5.91 4.63 -9.68
C PRO A 112 -6.86 3.53 -9.19
N THR A 113 -6.61 2.30 -9.62
CA THR A 113 -7.37 1.12 -9.18
C THR A 113 -7.13 0.86 -7.69
N GLU A 114 -5.90 1.16 -7.25
CA GLU A 114 -5.42 0.92 -5.89
C GLU A 114 -5.21 2.25 -5.16
N ILE A 115 -5.93 2.42 -4.05
CA ILE A 115 -5.89 3.63 -3.20
C ILE A 115 -5.46 3.18 -1.79
N LEU A 116 -4.23 3.50 -1.43
CA LEU A 116 -3.59 3.09 -0.18
C LEU A 116 -3.12 4.29 0.65
N CYS A 117 -2.88 4.06 1.94
CA CYS A 117 -2.11 4.96 2.79
C CYS A 117 -0.66 4.48 2.90
N THR A 118 0.31 5.40 3.01
CA THR A 118 1.72 5.09 3.31
C THR A 118 2.28 5.90 4.47
N SER A 119 3.27 5.34 5.19
CA SER A 119 3.95 5.99 6.32
C SER A 119 4.93 7.10 5.89
N GLY A 120 5.17 7.25 4.59
CA GLY A 120 5.97 8.34 4.04
C GLY A 120 5.12 9.42 3.37
N GLY A 121 5.78 10.34 2.64
CA GLY A 121 5.07 11.29 1.78
C GLY A 121 4.27 10.61 0.67
N SER A 122 3.17 11.24 0.27
CA SER A 122 2.29 10.76 -0.80
C SER A 122 3.07 10.47 -2.07
N THR A 123 2.71 9.39 -2.77
CA THR A 123 3.40 8.94 -3.99
C THR A 123 2.47 8.09 -4.84
N SER A 124 2.90 7.77 -6.06
CA SER A 124 2.24 6.79 -6.90
C SER A 124 3.24 6.10 -7.79
N PHE A 125 2.91 4.88 -8.21
CA PHE A 125 3.60 4.21 -9.29
C PHE A 125 2.64 3.31 -10.05
N LYS A 126 3.01 3.02 -11.30
CA LYS A 126 2.32 2.02 -12.12
C LYS A 126 2.82 0.62 -11.81
N ILE A 127 1.88 -0.31 -11.82
CA ILE A 127 2.09 -1.76 -11.84
C ILE A 127 1.44 -2.20 -13.14
N GLU A 128 2.24 -2.79 -14.03
CA GLU A 128 1.85 -2.95 -15.43
C GLU A 128 1.37 -1.58 -15.97
N ASP A 129 0.09 -1.46 -16.32
CA ASP A 129 -0.51 -0.25 -16.88
C ASP A 129 -1.40 0.54 -15.91
N GLU A 130 -1.62 0.02 -14.70
CA GLU A 130 -2.53 0.62 -13.73
C GLU A 130 -1.79 1.36 -12.61
N ALA A 131 -2.35 2.50 -12.21
CA ALA A 131 -1.77 3.31 -11.15
C ALA A 131 -2.19 2.81 -9.76
N ALA A 132 -1.22 2.72 -8.85
CA ALA A 132 -1.44 2.63 -7.42
C ALA A 132 -1.07 3.99 -6.77
N ALA A 133 -2.04 4.59 -6.09
CA ALA A 133 -1.88 5.85 -5.37
C ALA A 133 -1.72 5.61 -3.86
N PHE A 134 -0.76 6.31 -3.27
CA PHE A 134 -0.42 6.21 -1.86
C PHE A 134 -0.53 7.59 -1.22
N PHE A 135 -1.44 7.74 -0.28
CA PHE A 135 -1.64 8.96 0.48
C PHE A 135 -0.82 8.91 1.76
N GLY A 136 -0.01 9.94 2.00
CA GLY A 136 0.75 10.06 3.24
C GLY A 136 -0.18 10.10 4.44
N ALA A 137 0.11 9.28 5.45
CA ALA A 137 -0.65 9.22 6.68
C ALA A 137 0.30 9.25 7.87
N ALA A 138 -0.13 9.88 8.97
CA ALA A 138 0.62 9.91 10.21
C ALA A 138 0.89 8.49 10.73
N ASP A 139 2.08 8.25 11.30
CA ASP A 139 2.51 6.93 11.76
C ASP A 139 1.53 6.26 12.75
N ARG A 140 0.84 7.06 13.57
CA ARG A 140 -0.20 6.58 14.48
C ARG A 140 -1.32 5.81 13.77
N LYS A 141 -1.62 6.10 12.50
CA LYS A 141 -2.63 5.38 11.70
C LYS A 141 -2.14 3.99 11.25
N PHE A 142 -0.84 3.73 11.29
CA PHE A 142 -0.24 2.44 10.98
C PHE A 142 -0.07 1.54 12.20
N VAL A 143 -0.21 2.07 13.42
CA VAL A 143 -0.19 1.26 14.65
C VAL A 143 -1.32 0.21 14.63
N LEU A 144 -2.45 0.56 14.02
CA LEU A 144 -3.58 -0.34 13.75
C LEU A 144 -3.22 -1.50 12.79
N GLY A 145 -2.09 -1.43 12.07
CA GLY A 145 -1.60 -2.53 11.24
C GLY A 145 -2.57 -2.95 10.11
N ARG A 146 -2.49 -4.22 9.71
CA ARG A 146 -3.32 -4.81 8.64
C ARG A 146 -4.40 -5.78 9.14
N LYS A 147 -4.47 -6.01 10.46
CA LYS A 147 -5.45 -6.90 11.09
C LYS A 147 -6.88 -6.56 10.66
N GLN A 148 -7.73 -7.58 10.52
CA GLN A 148 -9.11 -7.42 10.08
C GLN A 148 -9.90 -6.50 11.02
N GLN A 149 -9.74 -6.69 12.33
CA GLN A 149 -10.40 -5.91 13.39
C GLN A 149 -10.05 -4.42 13.39
N ASN A 150 -8.94 -4.08 12.73
CA ASN A 150 -8.41 -2.72 12.68
C ASN A 150 -8.83 -2.02 11.37
N LYS A 151 -9.52 -2.72 10.47
CA LYS A 151 -10.11 -2.14 9.26
C LYS A 151 -11.27 -1.21 9.60
N GLU A 152 -12.16 -1.62 10.51
CA GLU A 152 -13.31 -0.81 10.87
C GLU A 152 -12.88 0.51 11.52
N ILE A 153 -11.91 0.46 12.44
CA ILE A 153 -11.34 1.64 13.10
C ILE A 153 -10.81 2.65 12.07
N ARG A 154 -10.07 2.18 11.06
CA ARG A 154 -9.51 3.04 10.00
C ARG A 154 -10.58 3.62 9.08
N ALA A 155 -11.66 2.88 8.82
CA ALA A 155 -12.80 3.38 8.07
C ALA A 155 -13.50 4.52 8.81
N LEU A 156 -13.82 4.31 10.09
CA LEU A 156 -14.43 5.32 10.95
C LEU A 156 -13.54 6.57 11.08
N TRP A 157 -12.22 6.38 11.12
CA TRP A 157 -11.27 7.49 11.22
C TRP A 157 -11.22 8.30 9.91
N TYR A 158 -11.48 7.69 8.76
CA TYR A 158 -11.63 8.43 7.50
C TYR A 158 -12.91 9.25 7.47
N LEU A 159 -14.05 8.66 7.88
CA LEU A 159 -15.35 9.35 7.91
C LEU A 159 -15.32 10.63 8.76
N GLY A 160 -14.53 10.61 9.84
CA GLY A 160 -14.38 11.74 10.73
C GLY A 160 -15.53 11.90 11.72
N LYS A 161 -15.42 12.90 12.60
CA LYS A 161 -16.26 13.03 13.80
C LYS A 161 -17.76 13.15 13.48
N LYS A 162 -18.12 13.99 12.51
CA LYS A 162 -19.53 14.28 12.20
C LYS A 162 -20.25 13.03 11.69
N ALA A 163 -19.75 12.44 10.61
CA ALA A 163 -20.29 11.20 10.07
C ALA A 163 -20.28 10.08 11.11
N PHE A 164 -19.21 9.95 11.90
CA PHE A 164 -19.17 8.98 12.99
C PHE A 164 -20.29 9.19 14.01
N GLN A 165 -20.58 10.44 14.42
CA GLN A 165 -21.66 10.78 15.35
C GLN A 165 -23.05 10.44 14.79
N GLU A 166 -23.23 10.62 13.49
CA GLU A 166 -24.47 10.36 12.76
C GLU A 166 -24.68 8.88 12.39
N LEU A 167 -23.64 8.04 12.42
CA LEU A 167 -23.78 6.59 12.19
C LEU A 167 -24.76 5.96 13.20
N ALA A 168 -25.65 5.12 12.67
CA ALA A 168 -26.60 4.37 13.46
C ALA A 168 -25.87 3.42 14.42
N TRP A 169 -26.44 3.23 15.61
CA TRP A 169 -25.83 2.35 16.62
C TRP A 169 -25.68 0.91 16.12
N GLU A 170 -26.63 0.42 15.31
CA GLU A 170 -26.58 -0.92 14.68
C GLU A 170 -25.32 -1.10 13.80
N GLN A 171 -24.88 -0.04 13.10
CA GLN A 171 -23.66 -0.07 12.29
C GLN A 171 -22.39 -0.12 13.14
N LEU A 172 -22.44 0.42 14.35
CA LEU A 172 -21.35 0.37 15.33
C LEU A 172 -21.39 -0.92 16.16
N GLU A 173 -22.58 -1.50 16.37
CA GLU A 173 -22.72 -2.73 17.13
C GLU A 173 -22.22 -3.96 16.37
N ASN A 174 -22.31 -3.91 15.04
CA ASN A 174 -21.72 -4.90 14.13
C ASN A 174 -20.18 -4.88 14.12
N LEU A 175 -19.53 -3.93 14.80
CA LEU A 175 -18.09 -3.99 15.05
C LEU A 175 -17.80 -5.21 15.91
N SER A 176 -16.95 -6.11 15.39
CA SER A 176 -16.59 -7.33 16.10
C SER A 176 -16.11 -7.04 17.53
N ILE A 177 -16.39 -7.92 18.48
CA ILE A 177 -15.90 -7.81 19.87
C ILE A 177 -14.38 -7.59 19.89
N ALA A 178 -13.67 -8.22 18.96
CA ALA A 178 -12.23 -8.06 18.80
C ALA A 178 -11.82 -6.66 18.32
N ALA A 179 -12.60 -6.02 17.43
CA ALA A 179 -12.40 -4.62 17.06
C ALA A 179 -12.62 -3.67 18.25
N ARG A 180 -13.62 -3.94 19.10
CA ARG A 180 -13.85 -3.16 20.33
C ARG A 180 -12.70 -3.28 21.33
N SER A 181 -12.13 -4.47 21.49
CA SER A 181 -10.94 -4.67 22.34
C SER A 181 -9.70 -3.96 21.79
N GLU A 182 -9.45 -4.07 20.47
CA GLU A 182 -8.34 -3.36 19.82
C GLU A 182 -8.51 -1.83 19.88
N LEU A 183 -9.75 -1.32 19.82
CA LEU A 183 -10.06 0.10 20.03
C LEU A 183 -9.59 0.57 21.42
N ILE A 184 -9.92 -0.17 22.49
CA ILE A 184 -9.46 0.18 23.84
C ILE A 184 -7.92 0.14 23.92
N HIS A 185 -7.30 -0.90 23.37
CA HIS A 185 -5.84 -1.05 23.36
C HIS A 185 -5.13 0.08 22.58
N HIS A 186 -5.77 0.60 21.52
CA HIS A 186 -5.24 1.64 20.66
C HIS A 186 -5.78 3.05 20.98
N ALA A 187 -6.56 3.24 22.04
CA ALA A 187 -7.19 4.51 22.41
C ALA A 187 -6.19 5.69 22.43
N ARG A 188 -4.98 5.48 22.97
CA ARG A 188 -3.91 6.49 23.01
C ARG A 188 -3.49 7.06 21.64
N TRP A 189 -3.76 6.32 20.56
CA TRP A 189 -3.40 6.72 19.21
C TRP A 189 -4.56 7.33 18.43
N MET A 190 -5.78 7.23 18.96
CA MET A 190 -6.99 7.67 18.30
C MET A 190 -7.36 9.11 18.64
N PRO A 191 -8.20 9.77 17.83
CA PRO A 191 -8.83 11.02 18.23
C PRO A 191 -9.79 10.79 19.42
N ALA A 192 -9.84 11.75 20.36
CA ALA A 192 -10.70 11.68 21.55
C ALA A 192 -12.15 11.36 21.22
N TRP A 193 -12.72 12.03 20.21
CA TRP A 193 -14.10 11.80 19.78
C TRP A 193 -14.43 10.36 19.37
N MET A 194 -13.41 9.58 18.98
CA MET A 194 -13.57 8.16 18.65
C MET A 194 -13.42 7.32 19.92
N SER A 195 -12.35 7.51 20.68
CA SER A 195 -12.10 6.73 21.90
C SER A 195 -13.19 6.90 22.95
N ASP A 196 -13.69 8.12 23.14
CA ASP A 196 -14.67 8.45 24.19
C ASP A 196 -15.96 7.66 23.99
N ARG A 197 -16.41 7.47 22.74
CA ARG A 197 -17.65 6.75 22.44
C ARG A 197 -17.58 5.25 22.74
N PHE A 198 -16.37 4.68 22.75
CA PHE A 198 -16.15 3.25 23.06
C PHE A 198 -15.79 3.01 24.53
N ILE A 199 -15.11 3.97 25.18
CA ILE A 199 -14.70 3.86 26.59
C ILE A 199 -15.86 4.15 27.54
N THR A 200 -16.75 5.10 27.21
CA THR A 200 -17.86 5.51 28.10
C THR A 200 -19.02 4.51 28.20
N ARG A 201 -18.90 3.33 27.57
CA ARG A 201 -19.95 2.30 27.51
C ARG A 201 -19.49 0.88 27.88
N THR A 202 -18.33 0.71 28.49
CA THR A 202 -18.05 -0.48 29.33
C THR A 202 -18.81 -0.36 30.64
#